data_AF-A0A2N2CK75-F1
#
_entry.id   AF-A0A2N2CK75-F1
#
_cell.length_a   1.000
_cell.length_b   1.000
_cell.length_c   1.000
_cell.angle_alpha   90.00
_cell.angle_beta   90.00
_cell.angle_gamma   90.00
#
_symmetry.space_group_name_H-M   'P 1'
#
loop_
_entity.id
_entity.type
_entity.pdbx_description
1 polymer ?
#
loop_
_entity_poly.entity_id
_entity_poly.type
_entity_poly.pdbx_seq_one_letter_code
_entity_poly.pdbx_strand_id
1 'polypeptide(L)' 'MHAIEKILANNSGREKVETGEIVMAKVDFAEINDLYLQTVYSFFEMDGEKVWDK' A
#
# COMPACT_ATOMS: atom_id res chain seq x y z
N MET A 1 4.76 -17.58 12.47
CA MET A 1 4.21 -16.56 11.55
C MET A 1 2.93 -17.05 10.92
N HIS A 2 1.83 -16.34 11.19
CA HIS A 2 0.55 -16.46 10.51
C HIS A 2 0.66 -16.07 9.02
N ALA A 3 -0.35 -16.37 8.20
CA ALA A 3 -0.33 -16.06 6.77
C ALA A 3 -0.12 -14.57 6.47
N ILE A 4 -0.81 -13.69 7.21
CA ILE A 4 -0.68 -12.23 7.07
C ILE A 4 0.74 -11.75 7.39
N GLU A 5 1.36 -12.28 8.45
CA GLU A 5 2.74 -11.94 8.81
C GLU A 5 3.72 -12.36 7.71
N LYS A 6 3.53 -13.52 7.07
CA LYS A 6 4.37 -13.94 5.95
C LYS A 6 4.22 -13.02 4.73
N ILE A 7 3.00 -12.62 4.39
CA ILE A 7 2.73 -11.71 3.27
C ILE A 7 3.38 -10.35 3.52
N LEU A 8 3.18 -9.78 4.71
CA LEU A 8 3.74 -8.48 5.10
C LEU A 8 5.27 -8.53 5.21
N ALA A 9 5.85 -9.60 5.76
CA ALA A 9 7.30 -9.79 5.79
C ALA A 9 7.89 -9.80 4.37
N ASN A 10 7.31 -10.60 3.47
CA ASN A 10 7.75 -10.67 2.08
C ASN A 10 7.64 -9.31 1.36
N ASN A 11 6.48 -8.64 1.45
CA ASN A 11 6.27 -7.36 0.77
C ASN A 11 6.98 -6.16 1.43
N SER A 12 7.44 -6.28 2.67
CA SER A 12 8.29 -5.28 3.33
C SER A 12 9.80 -5.59 3.24
N GLY A 13 10.18 -6.70 2.59
CA GLY A 13 11.58 -7.13 2.50
C GLY A 13 12.19 -7.61 3.82
N ARG A 14 11.35 -7.99 4.80
CA ARG A 14 11.76 -8.49 6.11
C ARG A 14 11.72 -10.01 6.15
N GLU A 15 12.57 -10.62 6.97
CA GLU A 15 12.55 -12.07 7.20
C GLU A 15 11.32 -12.49 8.03
N LYS A 16 10.92 -11.64 8.98
CA LYS A 16 9.74 -11.82 9.83
C LYS A 16 9.13 -10.47 10.19
N VAL A 17 7.86 -10.50 10.58
CA VAL A 17 7.17 -9.39 11.26
C VAL A 17 6.36 -9.93 12.43
N GLU A 18 6.11 -9.09 13.42
CA GLU A 18 5.34 -9.43 14.62
C GLU A 18 4.11 -8.51 14.78
N THR A 19 3.11 -8.98 15.52
CA THR A 19 1.88 -8.20 15.74
C THR A 19 2.19 -6.88 16.47
N GLY A 20 1.71 -5.76 15.92
CA GLY A 20 1.95 -4.41 16.44
C GLY A 20 3.12 -3.68 15.78
N GLU A 21 3.88 -4.37 14.93
CA GLU A 21 4.95 -3.76 14.13
C GLU A 21 4.39 -2.93 12.97
N ILE A 22 4.95 -1.74 12.74
CA ILE A 22 4.63 -0.90 11.57
C ILE A 22 5.72 -1.12 10.53
N VAL A 23 5.33 -1.58 9.35
CA VAL A 23 6.23 -1.84 8.23
C VAL A 23 5.77 -1.10 6.97
N MET A 24 6.74 -0.64 6.17
CA MET A 24 6.47 -0.17 4.82
C MET A 24 6.49 -1.38 3.88
N ALA A 25 5.38 -1.65 3.21
CA ALA A 25 5.23 -2.79 2.30
C ALA A 25 4.96 -2.30 0.88
N LYS A 26 5.52 -3.01 -0.11
CA LYS A 26 5.19 -2.83 -1.52
C LYS A 26 3.73 -3.19 -1.77
N VAL A 27 3.05 -2.35 -2.54
CA VAL A 27 1.68 -2.60 -3.01
C VAL A 27 1.75 -3.19 -4.41
N ASP A 28 1.16 -4.38 -4.59
CA ASP A 28 1.14 -5.08 -5.88
C ASP A 28 0.00 -4.61 -6.78
N PHE A 29 -1.13 -4.18 -6.19
CA PHE A 29 -2.29 -3.68 -6.92
C PHE A 29 -3.08 -2.73 -6.03
N ALA A 30 -3.50 -1.60 -6.60
CA ALA A 30 -4.38 -0.63 -5.94
C ALA A 30 -5.56 -0.30 -6.87
N GLU A 31 -6.77 -0.37 -6.31
CA GLU A 31 -8.01 -0.09 -7.02
C GLU A 31 -8.83 0.91 -6.21
N ILE A 32 -9.53 1.78 -6.93
CA ILE A 32 -10.57 2.65 -6.38
C ILE A 32 -11.85 2.43 -7.19
N ASN A 33 -13.00 2.44 -6.53
CA ASN A 33 -14.27 2.48 -7.25
C ASN A 33 -14.75 3.93 -7.45
N ASP A 34 -15.77 4.08 -8.29
CA ASP A 34 -16.41 5.34 -8.66
C ASP A 34 -16.90 6.20 -7.49
N LEU A 35 -17.26 5.60 -6.34
CA LEU A 35 -17.68 6.33 -5.14
C LEU A 35 -16.54 7.07 -4.44
N TYR A 36 -15.27 6.75 -4.74
CA TYR A 36 -14.10 7.36 -4.09
C TYR A 36 -13.34 8.31 -5.01
N LEU A 37 -14.07 9.15 -5.76
CA LEU A 37 -13.48 10.24 -6.56
C LEU A 37 -12.56 11.16 -5.72
N GLN A 38 -12.84 11.28 -4.42
CA GLN A 38 -12.01 12.04 -3.47
C GLN A 38 -10.55 11.60 -3.45
N THR A 39 -10.25 10.31 -3.65
CA THR A 39 -8.86 9.82 -3.68
C THR A 39 -8.08 10.44 -4.85
N VAL A 40 -8.74 10.66 -5.99
CA VAL A 40 -8.12 11.31 -7.16
C VAL A 40 -7.91 12.80 -6.89
N TYR A 41 -8.90 13.49 -6.31
CA TYR A 41 -8.77 14.90 -5.97
C TYR A 41 -7.68 15.14 -4.93
N SER A 42 -7.64 14.36 -3.85
CA SER A 42 -6.59 14.48 -2.84
C SER A 42 -5.21 14.16 -3.41
N PHE A 43 -5.10 13.20 -4.34
CA PHE A 43 -3.83 12.96 -5.02
C PHE A 43 -3.36 14.19 -5.80
N PHE A 44 -4.25 14.87 -6.52
CA PHE A 44 -3.94 16.10 -7.25
C PHE A 44 -3.62 17.28 -6.31
N GLU A 45 -4.37 17.45 -5.22
CA GLU A 45 -4.11 18.48 -4.19
C GLU A 45 -2.78 18.27 -3.46
N MET A 46 -2.26 17.04 -3.45
CA MET A 46 -0.93 16.69 -2.95
C MET A 46 0.17 16.80 -4.03
N ASP A 47 -0.08 17.57 -5.10
CA ASP A 47 0.81 17.75 -6.26
C ASP A 47 1.13 16.45 -7.03
N GLY A 48 0.26 15.44 -6.92
CA GLY A 48 0.40 14.17 -7.63
C GLY A 48 0.04 14.30 -9.11
N GLU A 49 1.03 14.15 -9.99
CA GLU A 49 0.82 14.24 -11.46
C GLU A 49 0.76 12.87 -12.16
N LYS A 50 1.50 11.87 -11.64
CA LYS A 50 1.60 10.53 -12.25
C LYS A 50 1.59 9.44 -11.17
N VAL A 51 0.78 8.40 -11.34
CA VAL A 51 0.82 7.21 -10.48
C VAL A 51 2.13 6.43 -10.69
N TRP A 52 2.57 5.72 -9.65
CA TRP A 52 3.93 5.16 -9.60
C TRP A 52 4.19 4.02 -10.60
N ASP A 53 3.17 3.24 -10.95
CA ASP A 53 3.24 2.08 -11.84
C ASP A 53 2.41 2.31 -13.10
N LYS A 54 2.97 3.06 -14.06
CA LYS A 54 2.32 3.47 -15.32
C LYS A 54 3.30 3.64 -16.47
#